data_AF-A0A5C3KF96-F1
#
_entry.id   AF-A0A5C3KF96-F1
#
_cell.length_a   1.000
_cell.length_b   1.000
_cell.length_c   1.000
_cell.angle_alpha   90.00
_cell.angle_beta   90.00
_cell.angle_gamma   90.00
#
_symmetry.space_group_name_H-M   'P 1'
#
loop_
_entity.id
_entity.type
_entity.pdbx_description
1 polymer ?
#
loop_
_entity_poly.entity_id
_entity_poly.type
_entity_poly.pdbx_seq_one_letter_code
_entity_poly.pdbx_strand_id
1 'polypeptide(L)'
;MTNKAASQSQQARNFAKEKDDLYTEGAELWLSEQSKPKKTRISARNIATQLQQRHLDETGHRISLQHQTITQGAKGRRSQLEYAADREILTTEECELVVNYLISCANQGFPLTHTRLKDTIDDILRGRLGPGFLGVGKKYTQRFLQRNNDRIKTSLSTPLESKRANAVNENTDKAWWDLLETTLKEHNFAPENIYGVDEVGIQPYGTDRERVNGPKKKGPQYQRRTGNRENITILVTICADGTSAPPATIFKGKGYQVKWLQNNPANAS
;
A
#
# COMPACT_ATOMS: atom_id res chain seq x y z
N MET A 1 10.66 -10.27 9.92
CA MET A 1 9.38 -9.79 9.34
C MET A 1 8.27 -10.08 10.33
N THR A 2 7.65 -9.06 10.92
CA THR A 2 6.53 -9.24 11.86
C THR A 2 5.29 -9.63 11.07
N ASN A 3 4.86 -10.89 11.14
CA ASN A 3 3.58 -11.36 10.63
C ASN A 3 2.46 -10.61 11.37
N LYS A 4 1.98 -9.52 10.79
CA LYS A 4 0.77 -8.86 11.29
C LYS A 4 -0.41 -9.78 11.05
N ALA A 5 -1.19 -10.01 12.10
CA ALA A 5 -2.45 -10.73 12.01
C ALA A 5 -3.32 -10.12 10.89
N ALA A 6 -3.94 -10.99 10.09
CA ALA A 6 -4.88 -10.59 9.05
C ALA A 6 -6.00 -9.73 9.67
N SER A 7 -6.44 -8.69 8.94
CA SER A 7 -7.58 -7.87 9.36
C SER A 7 -8.84 -8.72 9.58
N GLN A 8 -9.73 -8.32 10.48
CA GLN A 8 -11.02 -9.00 10.70
C GLN A 8 -11.80 -9.21 9.39
N SER A 9 -11.76 -8.23 8.48
CA SER A 9 -12.40 -8.35 7.16
C SER A 9 -11.74 -9.40 6.27
N GLN A 10 -10.42 -9.58 6.38
CA GLN A 10 -9.67 -10.60 5.64
C GLN A 10 -10.01 -12.00 6.16
N GLN A 11 -10.02 -12.15 7.49
CA GLN A 11 -10.38 -13.41 8.15
C GLN A 11 -11.80 -13.86 7.77
N ALA A 12 -12.76 -12.93 7.79
CA ALA A 12 -14.14 -13.22 7.39
C ALA A 12 -14.26 -13.66 5.92
N ARG A 13 -13.47 -13.06 5.01
CA ARG A 13 -13.45 -13.44 3.60
C ARG A 13 -12.80 -14.80 3.36
N ASN A 14 -11.67 -15.08 4.01
CA ASN A 14 -11.02 -16.38 3.91
C ASN A 14 -11.98 -17.49 4.40
N PHE A 15 -12.60 -17.28 5.55
CA PHE A 15 -13.62 -18.19 6.07
C PHE A 15 -14.81 -18.38 5.11
N ALA A 16 -15.29 -17.30 4.49
CA ALA A 16 -16.37 -17.39 3.52
C ALA A 16 -15.97 -18.19 2.27
N LYS A 17 -14.73 -18.02 1.80
CA LYS A 17 -14.17 -18.77 0.65
C LYS A 17 -14.01 -20.25 0.98
N GLU A 18 -13.35 -20.57 2.09
CA GLU A 18 -13.17 -21.97 2.53
C GLU A 18 -14.52 -22.68 2.70
N LYS A 19 -15.52 -21.98 3.24
CA LYS A 19 -16.87 -22.51 3.38
C LYS A 19 -17.54 -22.76 2.02
N ASP A 20 -17.31 -21.90 1.04
CA ASP A 20 -17.85 -22.05 -0.32
C ASP A 20 -17.20 -23.24 -1.03
N ASP A 21 -15.86 -23.35 -0.95
CA ASP A 21 -15.09 -24.46 -1.52
C ASP A 21 -15.58 -25.82 -0.98
N LEU A 22 -15.82 -25.91 0.34
CA LEU A 22 -16.40 -27.11 0.97
C LEU A 22 -17.83 -27.42 0.49
N TYR A 23 -18.64 -26.40 0.18
CA TYR A 23 -19.98 -26.62 -0.38
C TYR A 23 -19.93 -27.10 -1.82
N THR A 24 -19.02 -26.56 -2.63
CA THR A 24 -18.77 -26.99 -4.01
C THR A 24 -18.32 -28.45 -4.03
N GLU A 25 -17.31 -28.80 -3.24
CA GLU A 25 -16.85 -30.18 -3.11
C GLU A 25 -17.97 -31.11 -2.61
N GLY A 26 -18.74 -30.68 -1.61
CA GLY A 26 -19.88 -31.45 -1.11
C GLY A 26 -20.95 -31.69 -2.16
N ALA A 27 -21.22 -30.72 -3.03
CA ALA A 27 -22.18 -30.86 -4.12
C ALA A 27 -21.70 -31.87 -5.18
N GLU A 28 -20.42 -31.84 -5.54
CA GLU A 28 -19.79 -32.80 -6.45
C GLU A 28 -19.81 -34.22 -5.87
N LEU A 29 -19.44 -34.38 -4.60
CA LEU A 29 -19.52 -35.65 -3.90
C LEU A 29 -20.95 -36.17 -3.87
N TRP A 30 -21.94 -35.32 -3.57
CA TRP A 30 -23.34 -35.71 -3.59
C TRP A 30 -23.82 -36.18 -4.96
N LEU A 31 -23.41 -35.51 -6.05
CA LEU A 31 -23.70 -35.92 -7.42
C LEU A 31 -23.05 -37.27 -7.76
N SER A 32 -21.79 -37.48 -7.36
CA SER A 32 -21.10 -38.77 -7.53
C SER A 32 -21.75 -39.91 -6.74
N GLU A 33 -22.27 -39.61 -5.55
CA GLU A 33 -23.05 -40.53 -4.73
C GLU A 33 -24.41 -40.82 -5.37
N GLN A 34 -24.93 -39.90 -6.19
CA GLN A 34 -26.20 -40.14 -6.85
C GLN A 34 -26.14 -41.29 -7.88
N SER A 35 -24.97 -41.54 -8.49
CA SER A 35 -24.80 -42.61 -9.48
C SER A 35 -24.57 -44.00 -8.85
N LYS A 36 -24.31 -44.07 -7.54
CA LYS A 36 -24.08 -45.33 -6.84
C LYS A 36 -25.38 -46.09 -6.54
N PRO A 37 -25.34 -47.44 -6.42
CA PRO A 37 -26.47 -48.23 -5.97
C PRO A 37 -27.03 -47.74 -4.62
N LYS A 38 -28.35 -47.74 -4.44
CA LYS A 38 -29.01 -47.22 -3.23
C LYS A 38 -28.47 -47.78 -1.91
N LYS A 39 -28.01 -49.05 -1.90
CA LYS A 39 -27.47 -49.71 -0.70
C LYS A 39 -26.10 -49.18 -0.26
N THR A 40 -25.31 -48.63 -1.18
CA THR A 40 -23.94 -48.17 -0.91
C THR A 40 -23.81 -46.65 -0.86
N ARG A 41 -24.87 -45.93 -1.23
CA ARG A 41 -24.90 -44.46 -1.22
C ARG A 41 -24.82 -43.90 0.20
N ILE A 42 -23.98 -42.90 0.41
CA ILE A 42 -23.96 -42.10 1.64
C ILE A 42 -24.94 -40.91 1.57
N SER A 43 -25.54 -40.57 2.72
CA SER A 43 -26.47 -39.43 2.81
C SER A 43 -25.74 -38.09 2.75
N ALA A 44 -26.40 -37.04 2.29
CA ALA A 44 -25.85 -35.68 2.30
C ALA A 44 -25.43 -35.19 3.71
N ARG A 45 -26.05 -35.73 4.78
CA ARG A 45 -25.64 -35.46 6.17
C ARG A 45 -24.29 -36.09 6.48
N ASN A 46 -24.07 -37.33 6.04
CA ASN A 46 -22.80 -38.02 6.25
C ASN A 46 -21.69 -37.34 5.45
N ILE A 47 -21.96 -36.92 4.21
CA ILE A 47 -21.03 -36.13 3.39
C ILE A 47 -20.65 -34.83 4.12
N ALA A 48 -21.63 -34.07 4.61
CA ALA A 48 -21.37 -32.86 5.39
C ALA A 48 -20.52 -33.15 6.64
N THR A 49 -20.83 -34.19 7.41
CA THR A 49 -20.06 -34.56 8.60
C THR A 49 -18.62 -34.95 8.26
N GLN A 50 -18.42 -35.74 7.20
CA GLN A 50 -17.10 -36.14 6.73
C GLN A 50 -16.28 -34.93 6.29
N LEU A 51 -16.85 -34.01 5.51
CA LEU A 51 -16.20 -32.76 5.10
C LEU A 51 -15.82 -31.89 6.29
N GLN A 52 -16.73 -31.71 7.25
CA GLN A 52 -16.45 -30.94 8.46
C GLN A 52 -15.32 -31.56 9.29
N GLN A 53 -15.31 -32.88 9.43
CA GLN A 53 -14.27 -33.59 10.18
C GLN A 53 -12.93 -33.49 9.48
N ARG A 54 -12.89 -33.76 8.17
CA ARG A 54 -11.67 -33.66 7.37
C ARG A 54 -11.08 -32.25 7.45
N HIS A 55 -11.91 -31.22 7.28
CA HIS A 55 -11.46 -29.84 7.38
C HIS A 55 -10.94 -29.50 8.78
N LEU A 56 -11.57 -30.01 9.84
CA LEU A 56 -11.09 -29.84 11.21
C LEU A 56 -9.72 -30.51 11.42
N ASP A 57 -9.53 -31.71 10.88
CA ASP A 57 -8.27 -32.45 10.98
C ASP A 57 -7.14 -31.75 10.21
N GLU A 58 -7.44 -31.14 9.06
CA GLU A 58 -6.47 -30.43 8.21
C GLU A 58 -6.12 -29.02 8.70
N THR A 59 -7.10 -28.25 9.15
CA THR A 59 -6.92 -26.81 9.46
C THR A 59 -6.93 -26.50 10.96
N GLY A 60 -7.38 -27.43 11.79
CA GLY A 60 -7.52 -27.24 13.23
C GLY A 60 -8.74 -26.43 13.66
N HIS A 61 -9.62 -26.00 12.73
CA HIS A 61 -10.84 -25.28 13.06
C HIS A 61 -12.08 -25.83 12.34
N ARG A 62 -13.25 -25.64 12.97
CA ARG A 62 -14.51 -26.22 12.50
C ARG A 62 -15.33 -25.22 11.69
N ILE A 63 -15.64 -25.57 10.45
CA ILE A 63 -16.66 -24.90 9.63
C ILE A 63 -17.96 -25.72 9.73
N SER A 64 -19.10 -25.05 9.91
CA SER A 64 -20.41 -25.71 9.92
C SER A 64 -21.04 -25.72 8.52
N LEU A 65 -21.40 -26.91 8.05
CA LEU A 65 -22.01 -27.17 6.75
C LEU A 65 -23.42 -27.74 6.93
N GLN A 66 -24.40 -27.16 6.24
CA GLN A 66 -25.77 -27.68 6.23
C GLN A 66 -25.97 -28.59 5.02
N HIS A 67 -26.37 -29.85 5.26
CA HIS A 67 -26.62 -30.84 4.22
C HIS A 67 -27.64 -30.38 3.15
N GLN A 68 -28.62 -29.56 3.53
CA GLN A 68 -29.59 -29.00 2.58
C GLN A 68 -28.90 -28.12 1.55
N THR A 69 -27.94 -27.28 1.96
CA THR A 69 -27.18 -26.41 1.05
C THR A 69 -26.38 -27.22 0.04
N ILE A 70 -25.76 -28.33 0.45
CA ILE A 70 -25.08 -29.28 -0.45
C ILE A 70 -26.06 -29.81 -1.52
N THR A 71 -27.22 -30.32 -1.08
CA THR A 71 -28.21 -30.87 -2.02
C THR A 71 -28.79 -29.81 -2.96
N GLN A 72 -28.89 -28.56 -2.51
CA GLN A 72 -29.35 -27.45 -3.35
C GLN A 72 -28.25 -27.00 -4.32
N GLY A 73 -26.99 -26.95 -3.90
CA GLY A 73 -25.84 -26.67 -4.77
C GLY A 73 -25.74 -27.69 -5.91
N ALA A 74 -25.93 -28.98 -5.61
CA ALA A 74 -25.98 -30.04 -6.62
C ALA A 74 -27.17 -29.92 -7.60
N LYS A 75 -28.24 -29.20 -7.23
CA LYS A 75 -29.35 -28.84 -8.13
C LYS A 75 -29.09 -27.57 -8.94
N GLY A 76 -27.89 -27.00 -8.86
CA GLY A 76 -27.50 -25.78 -9.54
C GLY A 76 -27.82 -24.49 -8.79
N ARG A 77 -28.08 -24.54 -7.48
CA ARG A 77 -28.23 -23.31 -6.68
C ARG A 77 -26.88 -22.61 -6.58
N ARG A 78 -26.81 -21.37 -7.07
CA ARG A 78 -25.63 -20.51 -6.96
C ARG A 78 -25.19 -20.30 -5.51
N SER A 79 -23.87 -20.22 -5.34
CA SER A 79 -23.20 -19.93 -4.09
C SER A 79 -23.46 -18.48 -3.64
N GLN A 80 -23.20 -18.18 -2.36
CA GLN A 80 -23.32 -16.81 -1.87
C GLN A 80 -22.24 -15.90 -2.48
N LEU A 81 -21.06 -16.44 -2.77
CA LEU A 81 -19.98 -15.72 -3.43
C LEU A 81 -20.29 -15.46 -4.90
N GLU A 82 -20.81 -16.46 -5.61
CA GLU A 82 -21.28 -16.30 -7.00
C GLU A 82 -22.38 -15.25 -7.10
N TYR A 83 -23.37 -15.33 -6.19
CA TYR A 83 -24.45 -14.35 -6.14
C TYR A 83 -23.96 -12.93 -5.83
N ALA A 84 -22.92 -12.80 -5.01
CA ALA A 84 -22.31 -11.51 -4.71
C ALA A 84 -21.50 -10.97 -5.91
N ALA A 85 -20.79 -11.84 -6.63
CA ALA A 85 -20.04 -11.50 -7.83
C ALA A 85 -20.96 -10.96 -8.94
N ASP A 86 -22.11 -11.61 -9.15
CA ASP A 86 -23.12 -11.17 -10.15
C ASP A 86 -23.73 -9.79 -9.86
N ARG A 87 -23.65 -9.33 -8.60
CA ARG A 87 -24.14 -8.03 -8.17
C ARG A 87 -23.05 -6.96 -8.15
N GLU A 88 -21.83 -7.31 -8.56
CA GLU A 88 -20.80 -6.31 -8.72
C GLU A 88 -21.12 -5.40 -9.90
N ILE A 89 -20.99 -4.10 -9.66
CA ILE A 89 -21.25 -3.10 -10.70
C ILE A 89 -20.13 -3.07 -11.74
N LEU A 90 -18.91 -3.51 -11.40
CA LEU A 90 -17.81 -3.63 -12.36
C LEU A 90 -17.79 -5.05 -12.90
N THR A 91 -17.53 -5.23 -14.19
CA THR A 91 -17.21 -6.56 -14.72
C THR A 91 -15.83 -6.99 -14.24
N THR A 92 -15.53 -8.28 -14.35
CA THR A 92 -14.20 -8.83 -14.05
C THR A 92 -13.11 -8.09 -14.84
N GLU A 93 -13.34 -7.82 -16.12
CA GLU A 93 -12.40 -7.11 -17.00
C GLU A 93 -12.19 -5.65 -16.56
N GLU A 94 -13.26 -4.93 -16.22
CA GLU A 94 -13.15 -3.55 -15.71
C GLU A 94 -12.45 -3.51 -14.35
N CYS A 95 -12.73 -4.48 -13.49
CA CYS A 95 -12.06 -4.60 -12.20
C CYS A 95 -10.54 -4.76 -12.39
N GLU A 96 -10.12 -5.67 -13.27
CA GLU A 96 -8.70 -5.86 -13.62
C GLU A 96 -8.07 -4.59 -14.19
N LEU A 97 -8.77 -3.90 -15.09
CA LEU A 97 -8.29 -2.64 -15.66
C LEU A 97 -8.05 -1.57 -14.58
N VAL A 98 -8.98 -1.41 -13.64
CA VAL A 98 -8.85 -0.46 -12.53
C VAL A 98 -7.70 -0.85 -11.60
N VAL A 99 -7.55 -2.14 -11.29
CA VAL A 99 -6.43 -2.63 -10.45
C VAL A 99 -5.09 -2.35 -11.12
N ASN A 100 -4.94 -2.70 -12.39
CA ASN A 100 -3.70 -2.49 -13.13
C ASN A 100 -3.36 -1.01 -13.28
N TYR A 101 -4.36 -0.17 -13.54
CA TYR A 101 -4.19 1.28 -13.59
C TYR A 101 -3.70 1.84 -12.24
N LEU A 102 -4.32 1.42 -11.13
CA LEU A 102 -3.92 1.84 -9.78
C LEU A 102 -2.47 1.46 -9.46
N ILE A 103 -2.06 0.23 -9.80
CA ILE A 103 -0.68 -0.24 -9.61
C ILE A 103 0.30 0.57 -10.47
N SER A 104 -0.03 0.81 -11.74
CA SER A 104 0.79 1.61 -12.65
C SER A 104 1.01 3.04 -12.13
N CYS A 105 -0.07 3.72 -11.72
CA CYS A 105 0.02 5.06 -11.14
C CYS A 105 0.86 5.08 -9.86
N ALA A 106 0.71 4.09 -8.98
CA ALA A 106 1.52 3.99 -7.77
C ALA A 106 3.01 3.80 -8.08
N ASN A 107 3.35 2.95 -9.04
CA ASN A 107 4.74 2.70 -9.47
C ASN A 107 5.39 3.95 -10.08
N GLN A 108 4.61 4.81 -10.73
CA GLN A 108 5.07 6.09 -11.28
C GLN A 108 5.16 7.21 -10.23
N GLY A 109 4.90 6.92 -8.95
CA GLY A 109 4.92 7.92 -7.87
C GLY A 109 3.65 8.75 -7.75
N PHE A 110 2.57 8.37 -8.44
CA PHE A 110 1.26 9.04 -8.40
C PHE A 110 0.15 8.14 -7.82
N PRO A 111 0.26 7.66 -6.57
CA PRO A 111 -0.75 6.78 -5.99
C PRO A 111 -2.13 7.45 -5.95
N LEU A 112 -3.17 6.71 -6.33
CA LEU A 112 -4.54 7.23 -6.38
C LEU A 112 -5.15 7.37 -4.98
N THR A 113 -5.76 8.52 -4.73
CA THR A 113 -6.61 8.73 -3.54
C THR A 113 -7.96 8.06 -3.70
N HIS A 114 -8.70 7.87 -2.60
CA HIS A 114 -10.08 7.35 -2.66
C HIS A 114 -11.00 8.15 -3.59
N THR A 115 -10.81 9.47 -3.67
CA THR A 115 -11.60 10.32 -4.56
C THR A 115 -11.23 10.06 -6.02
N ARG A 116 -9.93 10.06 -6.35
CA ARG A 116 -9.47 9.80 -7.73
C ARG A 116 -9.85 8.41 -8.21
N LEU A 117 -9.71 7.40 -7.36
CA LEU A 117 -10.16 6.04 -7.66
C LEU A 117 -11.67 5.99 -7.91
N LYS A 118 -12.46 6.74 -7.14
CA LYS A 118 -13.91 6.85 -7.37
C LYS A 118 -14.20 7.46 -8.73
N ASP A 119 -13.53 8.55 -9.08
CA ASP A 119 -13.72 9.26 -10.34
C ASP A 119 -13.38 8.33 -11.53
N THR A 120 -12.24 7.63 -11.48
CA THR A 120 -11.86 6.64 -12.50
C THR A 120 -12.90 5.53 -12.67
N ILE A 121 -13.40 4.98 -11.57
CA ILE A 121 -14.44 3.95 -11.59
C ILE A 121 -15.75 4.52 -12.16
N ASP A 122 -16.13 5.72 -11.74
CA ASP A 122 -17.35 6.37 -12.19
C ASP A 122 -17.29 6.69 -13.69
N ASP A 123 -16.11 7.05 -14.22
CA ASP A 123 -15.92 7.33 -15.65
C ASP A 123 -16.06 6.07 -16.51
N ILE A 124 -15.46 4.95 -16.08
CA ILE A 124 -15.64 3.64 -16.74
C ILE A 124 -17.13 3.26 -16.75
N LEU A 125 -17.78 3.36 -15.59
CA LEU A 125 -19.19 3.01 -15.44
C LEU A 125 -20.11 3.94 -16.22
N ARG A 126 -19.81 5.24 -16.30
CA ARG A 126 -20.58 6.20 -17.09
C ARG A 126 -20.42 5.94 -18.59
N GLY A 127 -19.23 5.51 -19.03
CA GLY A 127 -18.99 5.07 -20.40
C GLY A 127 -19.86 3.88 -20.81
N ARG A 128 -20.05 2.90 -19.90
CA ARG A 128 -20.84 1.69 -20.18
C ARG A 128 -22.34 1.83 -19.89
N LEU A 129 -22.70 2.42 -18.75
CA LEU A 129 -24.09 2.53 -18.26
C LEU A 129 -24.79 3.81 -18.74
N GLY A 130 -24.05 4.74 -19.34
CA GLY A 130 -24.57 5.98 -19.90
C GLY A 130 -24.83 7.09 -18.87
N PRO A 131 -25.44 8.20 -19.31
CA PRO A 131 -25.59 9.43 -18.52
C PRO A 131 -26.55 9.30 -17.33
N GLY A 132 -27.38 8.26 -17.28
CA GLY A 132 -28.27 7.98 -16.16
C GLY A 132 -27.55 7.44 -14.90
N PHE A 133 -26.27 7.12 -15.00
CA PHE A 133 -25.49 6.62 -13.87
C PHE A 133 -25.06 7.75 -12.92
N LEU A 134 -25.53 7.69 -11.68
CA LEU A 134 -25.31 8.72 -10.65
C LEU A 134 -23.97 8.61 -9.90
N GLY A 135 -23.16 7.58 -10.19
CA GLY A 135 -21.91 7.31 -9.50
C GLY A 135 -22.01 6.24 -8.42
N VAL A 136 -20.86 5.65 -8.07
CA VAL A 136 -20.77 4.65 -7.01
C VAL A 136 -20.93 5.26 -5.62
N GLY A 137 -21.41 4.47 -4.67
CA GLY A 137 -21.62 4.91 -3.29
C GLY A 137 -20.31 5.25 -2.54
N LYS A 138 -20.41 6.05 -1.47
CA LYS A 138 -19.27 6.56 -0.68
C LYS A 138 -18.29 5.47 -0.17
N LYS A 139 -18.81 4.29 0.17
CA LYS A 139 -18.00 3.17 0.69
C LYS A 139 -17.48 2.23 -0.40
N TYR A 140 -17.80 2.49 -1.67
CA TYR A 140 -17.47 1.57 -2.76
C TYR A 140 -15.96 1.39 -2.92
N THR A 141 -15.19 2.48 -2.95
CA THR A 141 -13.72 2.41 -3.11
C THR A 141 -13.05 1.69 -1.95
N GLN A 142 -13.53 1.88 -0.72
CA GLN A 142 -13.04 1.12 0.44
C GLN A 142 -13.31 -0.37 0.28
N ARG A 143 -14.53 -0.76 -0.13
CA ARG A 143 -14.87 -2.15 -0.41
C ARG A 143 -14.09 -2.71 -1.60
N PHE A 144 -13.82 -1.91 -2.62
CA PHE A 144 -12.99 -2.29 -3.76
C PHE A 144 -11.56 -2.63 -3.33
N LEU A 145 -10.92 -1.76 -2.56
CA LEU A 145 -9.58 -2.01 -2.03
C LEU A 145 -9.55 -3.23 -1.09
N GLN A 146 -10.59 -3.39 -0.26
CA GLN A 146 -10.71 -4.58 0.59
C GLN A 146 -10.87 -5.87 -0.22
N ARG A 147 -11.57 -5.82 -1.36
CA ARG A 147 -11.77 -6.98 -2.23
C ARG A 147 -10.51 -7.38 -3.00
N ASN A 148 -9.63 -6.42 -3.29
CA ASN A 148 -8.39 -6.61 -4.04
C ASN A 148 -7.15 -6.47 -3.16
N ASN A 149 -7.26 -6.82 -1.87
CA ASN A 149 -6.22 -6.58 -0.87
C ASN A 149 -5.00 -7.52 -0.98
N ASP A 150 -5.16 -8.59 -1.75
CA ASP A 150 -4.13 -9.52 -2.17
C ASP A 150 -3.14 -8.86 -3.13
N ARG A 151 -3.60 -7.85 -3.87
CA ARG A 151 -2.80 -7.12 -4.86
C ARG A 151 -2.56 -5.65 -4.50
N ILE A 152 -3.45 -5.05 -3.71
CA ILE A 152 -3.42 -3.61 -3.41
C ILE A 152 -3.39 -3.39 -1.90
N LYS A 153 -2.50 -2.51 -1.44
CA LYS A 153 -2.42 -2.10 -0.04
C LYS A 153 -2.59 -0.59 0.10
N THR A 154 -3.43 -0.18 1.04
CA THR A 154 -3.51 1.23 1.44
C THR A 154 -2.39 1.55 2.42
N SER A 155 -1.54 2.51 2.06
CA SER A 155 -0.49 3.07 2.92
C SER A 155 -0.62 4.58 3.03
N LEU A 156 -0.02 5.16 4.09
CA LEU A 156 0.16 6.60 4.17
C LEU A 156 1.30 6.98 3.24
N SER A 157 1.07 7.97 2.37
CA SER A 157 2.13 8.56 1.56
C SER A 157 3.03 9.41 2.45
N THR A 158 4.35 9.24 2.32
CA THR A 158 5.33 10.20 2.85
C THR A 158 5.56 11.26 1.76
N PRO A 159 5.58 12.55 2.08
CA PRO A 159 5.89 13.57 1.08
C PRO A 159 7.31 13.35 0.55
N LEU A 160 7.42 13.13 -0.75
CA LEU A 160 8.67 13.26 -1.49
C LEU A 160 8.71 14.69 -2.04
N GLU A 161 9.81 15.41 -1.82
CA GLU A 161 9.99 16.77 -2.35
C GLU A 161 9.82 16.71 -3.86
N SER A 162 8.80 17.38 -4.40
CA SER A 162 8.41 17.30 -5.82
C SER A 162 9.54 17.67 -6.79
N LYS A 163 10.46 18.55 -6.36
CA LYS A 163 11.68 18.88 -7.12
C LYS A 163 12.66 17.70 -7.21
N ARG A 164 12.81 16.92 -6.14
CA ARG A 164 13.65 15.71 -6.13
C ARG A 164 13.01 14.60 -6.97
N ALA A 165 11.70 14.42 -6.88
CA ALA A 165 10.97 13.43 -7.68
C ALA A 165 11.06 13.71 -9.19
N ASN A 166 10.97 14.99 -9.60
CA ASN A 166 11.06 15.38 -11.00
C ASN A 166 12.50 15.37 -11.56
N ALA A 167 13.51 15.53 -10.70
CA ALA A 167 14.92 15.51 -11.09
C ALA A 167 15.44 14.09 -11.35
N VAL A 168 14.83 13.07 -10.73
CA VAL A 168 15.15 11.65 -10.94
C VAL A 168 14.35 11.16 -12.15
N ASN A 169 14.93 11.32 -13.34
CA ASN A 169 14.40 10.74 -14.56
C ASN A 169 15.54 10.06 -15.32
N GLU A 170 15.23 8.96 -16.00
CA GLU A 170 16.25 8.11 -16.64
C GLU A 170 17.15 8.90 -17.61
N ASN A 171 16.58 9.85 -18.35
CA ASN A 171 17.33 10.64 -19.32
C ASN A 171 18.28 11.66 -18.65
N THR A 172 17.84 12.31 -17.57
CA THR A 172 18.63 13.29 -16.80
C THR A 172 19.70 12.58 -15.99
N ASP A 173 19.37 11.46 -15.36
CA ASP A 173 20.35 10.64 -14.64
C ASP A 173 21.41 10.14 -15.62
N LYS A 174 21.00 9.58 -16.77
CA LYS A 174 21.93 9.13 -17.80
C LYS A 174 22.80 10.27 -18.33
N ALA A 175 22.21 11.41 -18.69
CA ALA A 175 22.98 12.55 -19.18
C ALA A 175 23.99 13.07 -18.15
N TRP A 176 23.64 13.04 -16.86
CA TRP A 176 24.54 13.44 -15.79
C TRP A 176 25.69 12.44 -15.61
N TRP A 177 25.40 11.13 -15.61
CA TRP A 177 26.44 10.09 -15.53
C TRP A 177 27.36 10.08 -16.75
N ASP A 178 26.81 10.24 -17.95
CA ASP A 178 27.58 10.33 -19.21
C ASP A 178 28.52 11.56 -19.18
N LEU A 179 28.02 12.71 -18.72
CA LEU A 179 28.82 13.93 -18.55
C LEU A 179 29.92 13.73 -17.51
N LEU A 180 29.60 13.13 -16.36
CA LEU A 180 30.56 12.86 -15.30
C LEU A 180 31.67 11.92 -15.80
N GLU A 181 31.30 10.80 -16.42
CA GLU A 181 32.26 9.82 -16.96
C GLU A 181 33.17 10.46 -18.01
N THR A 182 32.60 11.26 -18.92
CA THR A 182 33.38 11.99 -19.94
C THR A 182 34.37 12.95 -19.30
N THR A 183 33.90 13.78 -18.36
CA THR A 183 34.74 14.76 -17.64
C THR A 183 35.87 14.09 -16.86
N LEU A 184 35.59 12.98 -16.18
CA LEU A 184 36.59 12.22 -15.44
C LEU A 184 37.67 11.62 -16.36
N LYS A 185 37.27 11.09 -17.53
CA LYS A 185 38.21 10.54 -18.52
C LYS A 185 39.07 11.62 -19.18
N GLU A 186 38.47 12.76 -19.53
CA GLU A 186 39.17 13.86 -20.20
C GLU A 186 40.25 14.50 -19.33
N HIS A 187 39.93 14.74 -18.06
CA HIS A 187 40.83 15.45 -17.15
C HIS A 187 41.69 14.53 -16.28
N ASN A 188 41.35 13.24 -16.20
CA ASN A 188 42.09 12.22 -15.46
C ASN A 188 42.43 12.66 -14.01
N PHE A 189 41.42 13.17 -13.29
CA PHE A 189 41.60 13.64 -11.93
C PHE A 189 41.99 12.48 -11.01
N ALA A 190 43.01 12.71 -10.18
CA ALA A 190 43.36 11.77 -9.13
C ALA A 190 42.24 11.70 -8.07
N PRO A 191 41.94 10.53 -7.47
CA PRO A 191 40.84 10.36 -6.51
C PRO A 191 40.87 11.36 -5.34
N GLU A 192 42.05 11.73 -4.87
CA GLU A 192 42.27 12.71 -3.81
C GLU A 192 41.81 14.14 -4.15
N ASN A 193 41.54 14.43 -5.43
CA ASN A 193 41.06 15.72 -5.91
C ASN A 193 39.56 15.73 -6.25
N ILE A 194 38.85 14.62 -6.03
CA ILE A 194 37.43 14.50 -6.33
C ILE A 194 36.65 14.51 -5.01
N TYR A 195 35.80 15.53 -4.85
CA TYR A 195 35.02 15.72 -3.62
C TYR A 195 33.53 15.77 -3.91
N GLY A 196 32.76 14.96 -3.17
CA GLY A 196 31.32 15.06 -3.09
C GLY A 196 30.93 15.89 -1.89
N VAL A 197 30.14 16.95 -2.10
CA VAL A 197 29.62 17.82 -1.04
C VAL A 197 28.09 17.75 -1.05
N ASP A 198 27.48 17.54 0.11
CA ASP A 198 26.02 17.59 0.27
C ASP A 198 25.61 18.40 1.49
N GLU A 199 24.39 18.94 1.45
CA GLU A 199 23.81 19.80 2.49
C GLU A 199 22.74 19.08 3.31
N VAL A 200 22.89 19.11 4.64
CA VAL A 200 21.87 18.67 5.59
C VAL A 200 21.35 19.87 6.39
N GLY A 201 20.08 20.20 6.19
CA GLY A 201 19.37 21.19 7.00
C GLY A 201 18.76 20.58 8.26
N ILE A 202 19.18 21.04 9.43
CA ILE A 202 18.65 20.63 10.74
C ILE A 202 17.86 21.80 11.35
N GLN A 203 16.63 21.52 11.75
CA GLN A 203 15.84 22.44 12.58
C GLN A 203 16.02 22.05 14.05
N PRO A 204 16.61 22.90 14.90
CA PRO A 204 16.91 22.55 16.29
C PRO A 204 15.65 22.40 17.15
N TYR A 205 14.53 22.99 16.73
CA TYR A 205 13.23 22.76 17.32
C TYR A 205 12.57 21.59 16.59
N GLY A 206 12.65 20.40 17.18
CA GLY A 206 12.04 19.18 16.66
C GLY A 206 10.57 19.37 16.28
N THR A 207 10.09 18.53 15.37
CA THR A 207 8.68 18.50 14.95
C THR A 207 7.81 17.87 16.05
N ASP A 208 7.69 18.55 17.19
CA ASP A 208 6.86 18.07 18.29
C ASP A 208 5.40 18.36 17.96
N ARG A 209 4.69 17.31 17.53
CA ARG A 209 3.23 17.29 17.55
C ARG A 209 2.77 17.33 19.00
N GLU A 210 2.51 18.53 19.50
CA GLU A 210 1.99 18.73 20.85
C GLU A 210 0.45 18.53 20.88
N ARG A 211 -0.06 17.87 21.92
CA ARG A 211 -1.51 17.73 22.13
C ARG A 211 -2.08 19.06 22.63
N VAL A 212 -2.85 19.74 21.78
CA VAL A 212 -3.50 21.01 22.12
C VAL A 212 -4.97 20.82 22.50
N ASN A 213 -5.40 21.48 23.57
CA ASN A 213 -6.79 21.52 24.02
C ASN A 213 -7.47 22.80 23.53
N GLY A 214 -8.65 22.70 22.93
CA GLY A 214 -9.41 23.86 22.49
C GLY A 214 -10.89 23.56 22.20
N PRO A 215 -11.71 24.60 21.91
CA PRO A 215 -13.16 24.47 21.77
C PRO A 215 -13.59 23.48 20.68
N LYS A 216 -14.70 22.77 20.94
CA LYS A 216 -15.31 21.74 20.07
C LYS A 216 -15.93 22.37 18.82
N LYS A 217 -15.10 22.62 17.81
CA LYS A 217 -15.51 23.16 16.50
C LYS A 217 -15.17 22.18 15.36
N LYS A 218 -15.92 22.24 14.26
CA LYS A 218 -15.58 21.53 13.02
C LYS A 218 -14.38 22.22 12.37
N GLY A 219 -13.20 21.59 12.48
CA GLY A 219 -11.98 22.03 11.83
C GLY A 219 -10.75 21.88 12.73
N PRO A 220 -9.53 21.80 12.15
CA PRO A 220 -8.31 21.70 12.92
C PRO A 220 -8.10 22.93 13.83
N GLN A 221 -7.55 22.69 15.03
CA GLN A 221 -7.06 23.73 15.92
C GLN A 221 -5.70 24.19 15.38
N TYR A 222 -5.63 25.44 14.90
CA TYR A 222 -4.38 26.03 14.43
C TYR A 222 -3.70 26.76 15.59
N GLN A 223 -2.54 26.29 16.02
CA GLN A 223 -1.67 27.06 16.89
C GLN A 223 -0.90 28.06 16.03
N ARG A 224 -1.17 29.36 16.16
CA ARG A 224 -0.29 30.39 15.61
C ARG A 224 0.97 30.41 16.46
N ARG A 225 2.07 29.87 15.94
CA ARG A 225 3.41 30.19 16.44
C ARG A 225 4.09 31.09 15.43
N THR A 226 4.74 32.15 15.91
CA THR A 226 5.78 32.85 15.14
C THR A 226 6.96 31.90 15.10
N GLY A 227 6.98 31.00 14.11
CA GLY A 227 8.06 30.03 13.95
C GLY A 227 9.35 30.78 13.63
N ASN A 228 10.31 30.76 14.55
CA ASN A 228 11.66 31.13 14.19
C ASN A 228 12.20 30.00 13.31
N ARG A 229 12.15 30.17 11.98
CA ARG A 229 12.66 29.23 10.97
C ARG A 229 14.19 29.26 10.97
N GLU A 230 14.80 29.00 12.11
CA GLU A 230 16.25 28.92 12.23
C GLU A 230 16.66 27.52 11.80
N ASN A 231 17.21 27.43 10.60
CA ASN A 231 17.84 26.21 10.11
C ASN A 231 19.33 26.30 10.42
N ILE A 232 19.88 25.20 10.92
CA ILE A 232 21.31 24.94 10.99
C ILE A 232 21.63 24.14 9.73
N THR A 233 22.56 24.62 8.92
CA THR A 233 23.01 23.91 7.72
C THR A 233 24.32 23.21 8.03
N ILE A 234 24.41 21.92 7.75
CA ILE A 234 25.66 21.16 7.84
C ILE A 234 26.07 20.77 6.42
N LEU A 235 27.28 21.16 6.02
CA LEU A 235 27.91 20.71 4.79
C LEU A 235 28.80 19.49 5.11
N VAL A 236 28.51 18.38 4.45
CA VAL A 236 29.29 17.14 4.58
C VAL A 236 30.07 16.94 3.29
N THR A 237 31.38 16.74 3.42
CA THR A 237 32.29 16.59 2.27
C THR A 237 33.04 15.27 2.37
N ILE A 238 32.87 14.42 1.37
CA ILE A 238 33.58 13.15 1.22
C ILE A 238 34.52 13.22 0.02
N CYS A 239 35.69 12.63 0.14
CA CYS A 239 36.67 12.51 -0.94
C CYS A 239 36.56 11.12 -1.59
N ALA A 240 36.84 11.03 -2.89
CA ALA A 240 36.81 9.76 -3.61
C ALA A 240 37.95 8.81 -3.20
N ASP A 241 38.97 9.29 -2.49
CA ASP A 241 40.01 8.45 -1.86
C ASP A 241 39.53 7.72 -0.59
N GLY A 242 38.30 7.98 -0.15
CA GLY A 242 37.70 7.39 1.05
C GLY A 242 37.88 8.20 2.34
N THR A 243 38.60 9.33 2.28
CA THR A 243 38.69 10.29 3.39
C THR A 243 37.48 11.23 3.41
N SER A 244 37.29 11.95 4.51
CA SER A 244 36.25 12.98 4.63
C SER A 244 36.82 14.21 5.30
N ALA A 245 36.41 15.39 4.81
CA ALA A 245 36.71 16.63 5.49
C ALA A 245 35.77 16.79 6.70
N PRO A 246 36.21 17.43 7.80
CA PRO A 246 35.33 17.74 8.90
C PRO A 246 34.10 18.51 8.39
N PRO A 247 32.88 18.20 8.90
CA PRO A 247 31.68 18.88 8.43
C PRO A 247 31.74 20.37 8.78
N ALA A 248 31.24 21.22 7.88
CA ALA A 248 31.12 22.65 8.15
C ALA A 248 29.71 22.96 8.65
N THR A 249 29.61 23.58 9.83
CA THR A 249 28.30 23.88 10.44
C THR A 249 28.00 25.37 10.35
N ILE A 250 26.99 25.71 9.55
CA ILE A 250 26.55 27.07 9.31
C ILE A 250 25.34 27.35 10.20
N PHE A 251 25.56 28.20 11.20
CA PHE A 251 24.50 28.76 12.03
C PHE A 251 23.99 30.07 11.44
N LYS A 252 22.70 30.34 11.63
CA LYS A 252 22.14 31.67 11.35
C LYS A 252 22.74 32.70 12.31
N GLY A 253 23.41 33.71 11.78
CA GLY A 253 23.98 34.80 12.57
C GLY A 253 24.35 36.00 11.69
N LYS A 254 24.42 37.20 12.30
CA LYS A 254 24.97 38.41 11.65
C LYS A 254 26.47 38.60 11.89
N GLY A 255 27.07 37.78 12.74
CA GLY A 255 28.48 37.84 13.12
C GLY A 255 28.90 36.56 13.84
N TYR A 256 30.19 36.30 13.81
CA TYR A 256 30.80 35.13 14.44
C TYR A 256 30.81 35.26 15.96
N GLN A 257 30.32 34.25 16.68
CA GLN A 257 30.45 34.21 18.15
C GLN A 257 31.58 33.26 18.55
N VAL A 258 32.57 33.77 19.26
CA VAL A 258 33.76 33.02 19.72
C VAL A 258 33.39 31.80 20.60
N LYS A 259 32.23 31.83 21.24
CA LYS A 259 31.71 30.73 22.06
C LYS A 259 31.30 29.49 21.25
N TRP A 260 31.14 29.59 19.93
CA TRP A 260 30.75 28.44 19.08
C TRP A 260 31.84 27.37 18.95
N LEU A 261 33.11 27.71 19.18
CA LEU A 261 34.21 26.75 19.24
C LEU A 261 34.31 26.03 20.59
N GLN A 262 33.54 26.44 21.60
CA GLN A 262 33.57 25.81 22.92
C GLN A 262 32.71 24.54 22.88
N ASN A 263 33.36 23.38 23.09
CA ASN A 263 32.75 22.04 23.03
C ASN A 263 32.37 21.57 21.61
N ASN A 264 33.39 21.38 20.76
CA ASN A 264 33.28 20.87 19.38
C ASN A 264 33.75 19.40 19.28
N PRO A 265 32.94 18.41 19.69
CA PRO A 265 33.34 17.00 19.70
C PRO A 265 33.54 16.41 18.29
N ALA A 266 33.01 17.06 17.25
CA ALA A 266 33.09 16.60 15.87
C ALA A 266 34.22 17.28 15.07
N ASN A 267 35.03 18.15 15.70
CA ASN A 267 36.00 19.02 15.03
C ASN A 267 35.43 19.73 13.79
N ALA A 268 34.15 20.08 13.85
CA ALA A 268 33.45 20.78 12.76
C ALA A 268 34.02 22.18 12.56
N SER A 269 34.05 22.65 11.32
CA SER A 269 34.46 24.02 10.96
C SER A 269 33.30 25.01 11.03
#